data_AF-A0A321LZR0-F1
#
_entry.id   AF-A0A321LZR0-F1
#
_cell.length_a   1.000
_cell.length_b   1.000
_cell.length_c   1.000
_cell.angle_alpha   90.00
_cell.angle_beta   90.00
_cell.angle_gamma   90.00
#
_symmetry.space_group_name_H-M   'P 1'
#
loop_
_entity.id
_entity.type
_entity.pdbx_description
1 polymer ?
#
loop_
_entity_poly.entity_id
_entity_poly.type
_entity_poly.pdbx_seq_one_letter_code
_entity_poly.pdbx_strand_id
1 'polypeptide(L)'
;MMQENRSFDAYFGKINDFRANQGLGRDLDALDTAFSNPADDGDNISNYHLVTSCLYNTSAAWLVSHGDANRFSPSDGNPILINGYMHTASGIAQQPAPDGNPDTKGVRSMGFYSGADLPGPYFYATQFATSDRWYSPAPVQTEVVRLYSMAATSQGFAKPPQASNATLSATTIFQLLDNANISWKIYSVDKDPNTGRLITFLNFFQPYGSSKQDHVFPISQYFTDVAAGTLPQFAYIEPGFLSGRDEHPGGTNNIQTGAQFMQSILNAFINSPSYNDSIFIETFDEGGGLFDHVGPMIDGQPIQELTAGASGQTVTTGKYSTDVTAQHVPSPDGIPPRDLTASDPQGNFTRTGFRVPLMIVSPFAKPHFVSHTPMDFTAVLRLVEKRFNLPNLTQRDAAQPDMTEFFDFTGPNKTVPAAPTQGVNMVCDPSKASATKGTTFTPPQ
;
A
#
# COMPACT_ATOMS: atom_id res chain seq x y z
N MET A 1 8.05 2.94 6.59
CA MET A 1 6.91 3.86 6.66
C MET A 1 5.82 3.32 5.75
N MET A 2 4.57 3.66 6.01
CA MET A 2 3.44 3.16 5.23
C MET A 2 2.46 4.30 4.97
N GLN A 3 2.37 4.74 3.71
CA GLN A 3 1.42 5.76 3.23
C GLN A 3 0.02 5.15 3.01
N GLU A 4 -0.94 5.96 2.55
CA GLU A 4 -2.34 5.55 2.41
C GLU A 4 -2.82 5.44 0.96
N ASN A 5 -3.63 4.40 0.71
CA ASN A 5 -4.65 4.35 -0.35
C ASN A 5 -4.11 4.56 -1.78
N ARG A 6 -3.14 3.74 -2.21
CA ARG A 6 -2.63 3.73 -3.58
C ARG A 6 -2.43 2.30 -4.08
N SER A 7 -3.10 1.97 -5.18
CA SER A 7 -2.78 0.76 -5.93
C SER A 7 -1.44 0.90 -6.64
N PHE A 8 -0.82 -0.24 -6.97
CA PHE A 8 0.43 -0.25 -7.72
C PHE A 8 0.25 0.46 -9.08
N ASP A 9 -0.80 0.14 -9.84
CA ASP A 9 -1.00 0.76 -11.16
C ASP A 9 -1.34 2.24 -11.12
N ALA A 10 -2.08 2.72 -10.11
CA ALA A 10 -2.38 4.15 -9.99
C ALA A 10 -1.12 4.99 -9.67
N TYR A 11 -0.15 4.39 -8.96
CA TYR A 11 1.06 5.08 -8.53
C TYR A 11 2.24 4.86 -9.49
N PHE A 12 2.55 3.59 -9.77
CA PHE A 12 3.69 3.12 -10.55
C PHE A 12 3.29 2.52 -11.90
N GLY A 13 2.05 2.68 -12.36
CA GLY A 13 1.59 2.17 -13.65
C GLY A 13 2.45 2.61 -14.84
N LYS A 14 3.15 3.75 -14.77
CA LYS A 14 4.07 4.21 -15.84
C LYS A 14 5.55 4.15 -15.46
N ILE A 15 5.93 3.36 -14.46
CA ILE A 15 7.32 3.23 -13.99
C ILE A 15 8.28 2.70 -15.06
N ASN A 16 7.82 1.83 -15.96
CA ASN A 16 8.63 1.33 -17.06
C ASN A 16 9.05 2.45 -18.04
N ASP A 17 8.26 3.50 -18.21
CA ASP A 17 8.64 4.66 -19.03
C ASP A 17 9.78 5.45 -18.37
N PHE A 18 9.71 5.61 -17.06
CA PHE A 18 10.78 6.25 -16.29
C PHE A 18 12.07 5.43 -16.30
N ARG A 19 11.97 4.11 -16.14
CA ARG A 19 13.11 3.17 -16.25
C ARG A 19 13.76 3.20 -17.62
N ALA A 20 12.97 3.14 -18.69
CA ALA A 20 13.47 3.17 -20.06
C ALA A 20 14.24 4.47 -20.36
N ASN A 21 13.77 5.62 -19.84
CA ASN A 21 14.47 6.90 -19.95
C ASN A 21 15.83 6.94 -19.21
N GLN A 22 16.08 5.98 -18.33
CA GLN A 22 17.36 5.78 -17.63
C GLN A 22 18.19 4.63 -18.22
N GLY A 23 17.78 4.07 -19.37
CA GLY A 23 18.47 2.96 -20.03
C GLY A 23 18.24 1.60 -19.36
N LEU A 24 17.24 1.48 -18.49
CA LEU A 24 16.88 0.23 -17.80
C LEU A 24 15.77 -0.52 -18.54
N GLY A 25 15.62 -1.81 -18.20
CA GLY A 25 14.57 -2.68 -18.73
C GLY A 25 13.15 -2.29 -18.28
N ARG A 26 12.16 -2.71 -19.06
CA ARG A 26 10.72 -2.59 -18.77
C ARG A 26 10.23 -3.82 -18.02
N ASP A 27 10.82 -4.05 -16.86
CA ASP A 27 10.72 -5.35 -16.18
C ASP A 27 9.49 -5.44 -15.28
N LEU A 28 8.83 -4.32 -14.96
CA LEU A 28 7.67 -4.33 -14.05
C LEU A 28 6.38 -4.64 -14.80
N ASP A 29 5.47 -5.33 -14.12
CA ASP A 29 4.10 -5.53 -14.53
C ASP A 29 3.23 -4.31 -14.25
N ALA A 30 3.37 -3.33 -15.14
CA ALA A 30 2.75 -2.02 -15.07
C ALA A 30 1.81 -1.78 -16.26
N LEU A 31 1.30 -0.54 -16.40
CA LEU A 31 0.39 -0.13 -17.47
C LEU A 31 1.12 0.10 -18.81
N ASP A 32 1.68 -0.97 -19.36
CA ASP A 32 2.27 -1.02 -20.70
C ASP A 32 1.22 -1.29 -21.79
N THR A 33 0.06 -1.83 -21.40
CA THR A 33 -1.13 -2.01 -22.24
C THR A 33 -2.29 -1.15 -21.74
N ALA A 34 -3.27 -0.91 -22.63
CA ALA A 34 -4.51 -0.25 -22.24
C ALA A 34 -5.44 -1.24 -21.53
N PHE A 35 -5.96 -0.83 -20.38
CA PHE A 35 -6.98 -1.55 -19.62
C PHE A 35 -8.22 -0.68 -19.48
N SER A 36 -9.40 -1.28 -19.38
CA SER A 36 -10.64 -0.53 -19.17
C SER A 36 -11.60 -1.19 -18.19
N ASN A 37 -12.41 -0.39 -17.50
CA ASN A 37 -13.40 -0.83 -16.53
C ASN A 37 -14.81 -0.35 -16.90
N PRO A 38 -15.85 -1.20 -16.75
CA PRO A 38 -17.21 -0.83 -17.12
C PRO A 38 -17.87 0.07 -16.07
N ALA A 39 -18.48 1.16 -16.53
CA ALA A 39 -19.37 2.01 -15.76
C ALA A 39 -20.80 1.41 -15.68
N ASP A 40 -21.60 1.94 -14.76
CA ASP A 40 -23.00 1.49 -14.54
C ASP A 40 -23.94 1.80 -15.71
N ASP A 41 -23.61 2.80 -16.51
CA ASP A 41 -24.37 3.19 -17.71
C ASP A 41 -23.95 2.43 -18.98
N GLY A 42 -22.99 1.51 -18.86
CA GLY A 42 -22.46 0.70 -19.97
C GLY A 42 -21.25 1.31 -20.69
N ASP A 43 -20.82 2.52 -20.32
CA ASP A 43 -19.54 3.06 -20.80
C ASP A 43 -18.37 2.17 -20.31
N ASN A 44 -17.27 2.17 -21.05
CA ASN A 44 -16.05 1.46 -20.67
C ASN A 44 -14.89 2.45 -20.68
N ILE A 45 -14.31 2.72 -19.51
CA ILE A 45 -13.32 3.78 -19.36
C ILE A 45 -11.94 3.17 -19.30
N SER A 46 -11.09 3.53 -20.25
CA SER A 46 -9.68 3.17 -20.24
C SER A 46 -8.91 3.90 -19.15
N ASN A 47 -7.84 3.29 -18.66
CA ASN A 47 -6.87 3.96 -17.80
C ASN A 47 -6.35 5.26 -18.46
N TYR A 48 -6.20 6.33 -17.67
CA TYR A 48 -5.78 7.65 -18.17
C TYR A 48 -4.89 8.39 -17.18
N HIS A 49 -4.07 9.30 -17.71
CA HIS A 49 -3.18 10.12 -16.89
C HIS A 49 -3.99 11.19 -16.14
N LEU A 50 -3.82 11.25 -14.82
CA LEU A 50 -4.42 12.27 -13.98
C LEU A 50 -3.76 13.63 -14.20
N VAL A 51 -4.58 14.65 -14.45
CA VAL A 51 -4.14 16.05 -14.62
C VAL A 51 -4.38 16.90 -13.37
N THR A 52 -4.56 16.24 -12.23
CA THR A 52 -4.76 16.86 -10.92
C THR A 52 -4.11 16.06 -9.81
N SER A 53 -3.66 16.75 -8.76
CA SER A 53 -2.92 16.15 -7.65
C SER A 53 -3.80 15.61 -6.52
N CYS A 54 -5.12 15.78 -6.61
CA CYS A 54 -6.06 15.31 -5.61
C CYS A 54 -7.28 14.68 -6.27
N LEU A 55 -7.85 13.70 -5.58
CA LEU A 55 -8.99 12.91 -6.04
C LEU A 55 -10.13 13.05 -5.03
N TYR A 56 -11.38 12.93 -5.49
CA TYR A 56 -12.50 12.65 -4.58
C TYR A 56 -12.25 11.36 -3.83
N ASN A 57 -12.82 11.27 -2.63
CA ASN A 57 -12.60 10.11 -1.81
C ASN A 57 -13.07 8.82 -2.51
N THR A 58 -12.30 7.77 -2.31
CA THR A 58 -12.59 6.39 -2.71
C THR A 58 -12.59 5.54 -1.44
N SER A 59 -12.56 4.22 -1.53
CA SER A 59 -12.56 3.36 -0.35
C SER A 59 -11.95 2.01 -0.70
N ALA A 60 -11.28 1.37 0.26
CA ALA A 60 -10.98 -0.06 0.19
C ALA A 60 -11.63 -0.85 1.32
N ALA A 61 -12.75 -0.36 1.86
CA ALA A 61 -13.55 -1.10 2.82
C ALA A 61 -13.90 -2.49 2.27
N TRP A 62 -14.18 -3.44 3.17
CA TRP A 62 -14.44 -4.85 2.83
C TRP A 62 -15.37 -5.03 1.62
N LEU A 63 -16.53 -4.36 1.64
CA LEU A 63 -17.49 -4.40 0.54
C LEU A 63 -16.92 -3.89 -0.78
N VAL A 64 -16.18 -2.77 -0.73
CA VAL A 64 -15.61 -2.12 -1.93
C VAL A 64 -14.49 -2.96 -2.52
N SER A 65 -13.53 -3.40 -1.70
CA SER A 65 -12.41 -4.24 -2.16
C SER A 65 -12.87 -5.56 -2.81
N HIS A 66 -13.93 -6.18 -2.29
CA HIS A 66 -14.54 -7.35 -2.90
C HIS A 66 -15.33 -7.00 -4.18
N GLY A 67 -16.03 -5.86 -4.16
CA GLY A 67 -16.74 -5.32 -5.32
C GLY A 67 -15.81 -5.02 -6.49
N ASP A 68 -14.66 -4.40 -6.26
CA ASP A 68 -13.63 -4.10 -7.26
C ASP A 68 -13.19 -5.36 -8.00
N ALA A 69 -12.99 -6.45 -7.24
CA ALA A 69 -12.62 -7.75 -7.76
C ALA A 69 -13.74 -8.43 -8.55
N ASN A 70 -14.99 -8.36 -8.08
CA ASN A 70 -16.16 -8.86 -8.80
C ASN A 70 -17.43 -8.12 -8.40
N ARG A 71 -17.90 -7.25 -9.28
CA ARG A 71 -19.01 -6.34 -9.03
C ARG A 71 -20.32 -7.03 -8.63
N PHE A 72 -20.66 -8.15 -9.27
CA PHE A 72 -21.97 -8.79 -9.15
C PHE A 72 -21.94 -10.08 -8.32
N SER A 73 -20.76 -10.61 -8.04
CA SER A 73 -20.57 -11.79 -7.20
C SER A 73 -19.35 -11.60 -6.30
N PRO A 74 -19.39 -10.63 -5.37
CA PRO A 74 -18.20 -10.15 -4.64
C PRO A 74 -17.70 -11.12 -3.57
N SER A 75 -18.47 -12.15 -3.18
CA SER A 75 -18.05 -13.08 -2.13
C SER A 75 -16.89 -13.97 -2.58
N ASP A 76 -16.09 -14.42 -1.62
CA ASP A 76 -15.01 -15.39 -1.85
C ASP A 76 -15.54 -16.70 -2.47
N GLY A 77 -14.68 -17.36 -3.25
CA GLY A 77 -15.01 -18.55 -4.03
C GLY A 77 -15.63 -18.25 -5.40
N ASN A 78 -16.01 -16.99 -5.68
CA ASN A 78 -16.38 -16.55 -7.02
C ASN A 78 -15.15 -16.15 -7.85
N PRO A 79 -15.24 -16.15 -9.19
CA PRO A 79 -14.16 -15.71 -10.07
C PRO A 79 -13.77 -14.24 -9.82
N ILE A 80 -12.50 -13.92 -10.05
CA ILE A 80 -11.99 -12.54 -10.07
C ILE A 80 -12.11 -12.01 -11.49
N LEU A 81 -12.85 -10.90 -11.66
CA LEU A 81 -13.13 -10.30 -12.98
C LEU A 81 -12.54 -8.90 -13.13
N ILE A 82 -12.12 -8.28 -12.01
CA ILE A 82 -11.48 -6.96 -11.93
C ILE A 82 -12.35 -5.89 -12.61
N ASN A 83 -13.67 -5.95 -12.42
CA ASN A 83 -14.66 -5.20 -13.19
C ASN A 83 -15.55 -4.27 -12.34
N GLY A 84 -15.19 -4.04 -11.08
CA GLY A 84 -16.01 -3.29 -10.14
C GLY A 84 -15.54 -1.89 -9.80
N TYR A 85 -14.30 -1.51 -10.15
CA TYR A 85 -13.69 -0.24 -9.72
C TYR A 85 -14.56 1.00 -10.01
N MET A 86 -15.14 1.09 -11.20
CA MET A 86 -16.01 2.21 -11.53
C MET A 86 -17.34 2.17 -10.76
N HIS A 87 -17.91 0.97 -10.58
CA HIS A 87 -19.16 0.78 -9.87
C HIS A 87 -19.05 1.17 -8.39
N THR A 88 -18.01 0.68 -7.72
CA THR A 88 -17.77 0.97 -6.31
C THR A 88 -17.43 2.45 -6.11
N ALA A 89 -16.57 3.02 -6.95
CA ALA A 89 -16.22 4.43 -6.90
C ALA A 89 -17.43 5.35 -7.17
N SER A 90 -18.34 4.95 -8.06
CA SER A 90 -19.64 5.63 -8.29
C SER A 90 -20.53 5.55 -7.05
N GLY A 91 -20.66 4.37 -6.43
CA GLY A 91 -21.48 4.17 -5.24
C GLY A 91 -21.01 5.02 -4.04
N ILE A 92 -19.69 5.15 -3.85
CA ILE A 92 -19.12 6.06 -2.84
C ILE A 92 -19.44 7.52 -3.17
N ALA A 93 -19.47 7.88 -4.45
CA ALA A 93 -19.73 9.26 -4.87
C ALA A 93 -21.18 9.72 -4.67
N GLN A 94 -22.13 8.78 -4.58
CA GLN A 94 -23.56 9.05 -4.40
C GLN A 94 -23.96 9.24 -2.92
N GLN A 95 -23.08 8.91 -1.97
CA GLN A 95 -23.30 9.21 -0.56
C GLN A 95 -22.97 10.69 -0.29
N PRO A 96 -23.69 11.39 0.61
CA PRO A 96 -23.40 12.80 0.91
C PRO A 96 -22.02 12.92 1.58
N ALA A 97 -20.98 13.05 0.77
CA ALA A 97 -19.63 13.36 1.19
C ALA A 97 -19.51 14.89 1.42
N PRO A 98 -18.68 15.34 2.38
CA PRO A 98 -18.48 16.77 2.68
C PRO A 98 -17.90 17.61 1.52
N ASP A 99 -17.53 17.00 0.39
CA ASP A 99 -16.71 17.57 -0.68
C ASP A 99 -17.47 17.94 -1.98
N GLY A 100 -18.80 17.82 -2.05
CA GLY A 100 -19.63 18.36 -3.15
C GLY A 100 -19.50 17.62 -4.50
N ASN A 101 -19.70 16.31 -4.50
CA ASN A 101 -19.26 15.31 -5.48
C ASN A 101 -19.88 15.34 -6.91
N PRO A 102 -19.07 15.54 -7.99
CA PRO A 102 -19.47 15.43 -9.39
C PRO A 102 -19.08 14.11 -10.11
N ASP A 103 -18.22 13.24 -9.55
CA ASP A 103 -17.76 12.00 -10.22
C ASP A 103 -18.70 10.81 -9.99
N THR A 104 -19.94 10.99 -10.43
CA THR A 104 -21.01 9.99 -10.29
C THR A 104 -20.82 8.74 -11.15
N LYS A 105 -19.86 8.74 -12.09
CA LYS A 105 -19.50 7.56 -12.89
C LYS A 105 -18.38 6.72 -12.27
N GLY A 106 -17.64 7.25 -11.28
CA GLY A 106 -16.49 6.56 -10.69
C GLY A 106 -15.24 6.57 -11.57
N VAL A 107 -15.14 7.53 -12.50
CA VAL A 107 -14.06 7.62 -13.50
C VAL A 107 -12.69 7.75 -12.84
N ARG A 108 -12.60 8.47 -11.70
CA ARG A 108 -11.34 8.70 -10.96
C ARG A 108 -10.58 7.43 -10.59
N SER A 109 -11.28 6.31 -10.42
CA SER A 109 -10.67 5.02 -10.08
C SER A 109 -9.69 4.53 -11.17
N MET A 110 -9.88 4.94 -12.42
CA MET A 110 -9.06 4.53 -13.57
C MET A 110 -7.86 5.45 -13.83
N GLY A 111 -7.68 6.48 -13.01
CA GLY A 111 -6.58 7.44 -13.14
C GLY A 111 -5.24 6.90 -12.64
N PHE A 112 -4.15 7.25 -13.33
CA PHE A 112 -2.78 6.98 -12.89
C PHE A 112 -1.91 8.23 -12.87
N TYR A 113 -0.84 8.20 -12.08
CA TYR A 113 0.26 9.16 -12.10
C TYR A 113 1.48 8.60 -12.84
N SER A 114 2.38 9.49 -13.25
CA SER A 114 3.62 9.18 -13.97
C SER A 114 4.85 9.70 -13.21
N GLY A 115 6.04 9.33 -13.69
CA GLY A 115 7.30 9.83 -13.14
C GLY A 115 7.51 11.35 -13.33
N ALA A 116 6.72 12.01 -14.19
CA ALA A 116 6.72 13.48 -14.27
C ALA A 116 6.00 14.13 -13.08
N ASP A 117 5.04 13.41 -12.48
CA ASP A 117 4.20 13.89 -11.38
C ASP A 117 4.82 13.52 -10.02
N LEU A 118 5.40 12.31 -9.96
CA LEU A 118 5.98 11.69 -8.77
C LEU A 118 7.46 11.29 -8.98
N PRO A 119 8.35 12.21 -9.40
CA PRO A 119 9.74 11.88 -9.72
C PRO A 119 10.53 11.29 -8.55
N GLY A 120 10.22 11.67 -7.30
CA GLY A 120 10.90 11.15 -6.10
C GLY A 120 10.64 9.66 -5.89
N PRO A 121 9.37 9.24 -5.68
CA PRO A 121 9.03 7.83 -5.52
C PRO A 121 9.47 6.96 -6.71
N TYR A 122 9.29 7.43 -7.95
CA TYR A 122 9.75 6.71 -9.15
C TYR A 122 11.26 6.50 -9.14
N PHE A 123 12.03 7.50 -8.70
CA PHE A 123 13.46 7.38 -8.54
C PHE A 123 13.84 6.30 -7.51
N TYR A 124 13.26 6.30 -6.31
CA TYR A 124 13.64 5.34 -5.28
C TYR A 124 13.29 3.90 -5.67
N ALA A 125 12.09 3.67 -6.23
CA ALA A 125 11.68 2.37 -6.75
C ALA A 125 12.59 1.89 -7.89
N THR A 126 13.07 2.81 -8.73
CA THR A 126 13.92 2.48 -9.89
C THR A 126 15.38 2.26 -9.53
N GLN A 127 15.94 3.03 -8.60
CA GLN A 127 17.38 2.99 -8.29
C GLN A 127 17.74 1.90 -7.30
N PHE A 128 16.85 1.61 -6.37
CA PHE A 128 17.05 0.57 -5.36
C PHE A 128 16.26 -0.68 -5.74
N ALA A 129 15.41 -1.16 -4.84
CA ALA A 129 14.60 -2.34 -5.07
C ALA A 129 13.11 -2.05 -4.89
N THR A 130 12.28 -2.73 -5.67
CA THR A 130 10.82 -2.62 -5.66
C THR A 130 10.19 -3.98 -6.01
N SER A 131 8.86 -4.08 -5.99
CA SER A 131 8.12 -5.28 -6.38
C SER A 131 6.84 -4.91 -7.10
N ASP A 132 6.46 -5.75 -8.07
CA ASP A 132 5.19 -5.70 -8.79
C ASP A 132 4.24 -6.85 -8.39
N ARG A 133 4.56 -7.53 -7.28
CA ARG A 133 3.77 -8.59 -6.62
C ARG A 133 3.72 -8.38 -5.11
N TRP A 134 3.59 -7.12 -4.69
CA TRP A 134 3.45 -6.69 -3.30
C TRP A 134 2.03 -6.27 -2.98
N TYR A 135 1.39 -6.91 -1.99
CA TYR A 135 -0.05 -6.82 -1.73
C TYR A 135 -0.39 -6.28 -0.33
N SER A 136 -1.57 -5.67 -0.20
CA SER A 136 -2.21 -5.48 1.11
C SER A 136 -2.65 -6.84 1.68
N PRO A 137 -2.49 -7.17 2.97
CA PRO A 137 -2.65 -8.54 3.51
C PRO A 137 -4.09 -9.05 3.59
N ALA A 138 -5.07 -8.17 3.40
CA ALA A 138 -6.49 -8.49 3.40
C ALA A 138 -7.27 -7.41 2.64
N PRO A 139 -8.46 -7.74 2.08
CA PRO A 139 -9.34 -6.78 1.40
C PRO A 139 -10.10 -5.93 2.44
N VAL A 140 -9.38 -5.13 3.22
CA VAL A 140 -9.90 -4.29 4.31
C VAL A 140 -9.30 -2.89 4.24
N GLN A 141 -9.96 -1.92 4.87
CA GLN A 141 -9.52 -0.51 4.90
C GLN A 141 -8.38 -0.24 5.89
N THR A 142 -7.76 0.94 5.78
CA THR A 142 -6.65 1.46 6.59
C THR A 142 -6.60 0.88 8.00
N GLU A 143 -7.62 1.15 8.83
CA GLU A 143 -7.51 0.89 10.26
C GLU A 143 -7.28 -0.57 10.58
N VAL A 144 -7.86 -1.47 9.79
CA VAL A 144 -7.73 -2.91 9.95
C VAL A 144 -6.40 -3.39 9.39
N VAL A 145 -6.00 -2.87 8.24
CA VAL A 145 -4.72 -3.18 7.59
C VAL A 145 -3.52 -2.80 8.48
N ARG A 146 -3.60 -1.68 9.20
CA ARG A 146 -2.59 -1.25 10.18
C ARG A 146 -2.49 -2.19 11.39
N LEU A 147 -3.50 -3.00 11.68
CA LEU A 147 -3.39 -4.07 12.69
C LEU A 147 -2.51 -5.21 12.17
N TYR A 148 -2.67 -5.59 10.90
CA TYR A 148 -1.81 -6.59 10.26
C TYR A 148 -0.35 -6.14 10.23
N SER A 149 -0.06 -4.85 10.01
CA SER A 149 1.32 -4.36 9.99
C SER A 149 2.01 -4.40 11.35
N MET A 150 1.25 -4.59 12.44
CA MET A 150 1.78 -4.66 13.81
C MET A 150 1.67 -6.05 14.44
N ALA A 151 0.71 -6.88 14.02
CA ALA A 151 0.40 -8.16 14.66
C ALA A 151 0.12 -9.31 13.67
N ALA A 152 0.25 -9.07 12.36
CA ALA A 152 -0.11 -10.01 11.29
C ALA A 152 -1.56 -10.52 11.31
N THR A 153 -2.44 -9.94 12.13
CA THR A 153 -3.87 -10.26 12.22
C THR A 153 -4.68 -9.04 12.64
N SER A 154 -5.97 -9.03 12.28
CA SER A 154 -6.99 -8.15 12.86
C SER A 154 -7.86 -8.82 13.93
N GLN A 155 -7.56 -10.07 14.31
CA GLN A 155 -8.38 -10.92 15.19
C GLN A 155 -9.86 -11.00 14.77
N GLY A 156 -10.09 -11.10 13.46
CA GLY A 156 -11.41 -11.26 12.87
C GLY A 156 -12.13 -9.94 12.54
N PHE A 157 -11.54 -8.76 12.77
CA PHE A 157 -12.15 -7.51 12.30
C PHE A 157 -11.99 -7.34 10.80
N ALA A 158 -13.09 -7.13 10.09
CA ALA A 158 -13.13 -6.70 8.70
C ALA A 158 -13.46 -5.20 8.56
N LYS A 159 -13.93 -4.56 9.64
CA LYS A 159 -14.23 -3.13 9.74
C LYS A 159 -13.41 -2.49 10.86
N PRO A 160 -13.23 -1.15 10.86
CA PRO A 160 -12.49 -0.45 11.91
C PRO A 160 -13.03 -0.80 13.30
N PRO A 161 -12.18 -1.32 14.21
CA PRO A 161 -12.60 -1.59 15.58
C PRO A 161 -13.13 -0.33 16.26
N GLN A 162 -14.26 -0.42 16.95
CA GLN A 162 -14.88 0.69 17.66
C GLN A 162 -14.51 0.66 19.13
N ALA A 163 -14.42 1.81 19.81
CA ALA A 163 -13.99 1.88 21.22
C ALA A 163 -14.77 0.94 22.18
N SER A 164 -16.01 0.57 21.85
CA SER A 164 -16.85 -0.37 22.61
C SER A 164 -16.51 -1.85 22.43
N ASN A 165 -15.71 -2.22 21.42
CA ASN A 165 -15.32 -3.62 21.11
C ASN A 165 -13.84 -3.81 20.71
N ALA A 166 -13.02 -2.76 20.78
CA ALA A 166 -11.70 -2.64 20.13
C ALA A 166 -10.47 -3.15 20.92
N THR A 167 -10.63 -3.87 22.05
CA THR A 167 -9.43 -4.41 22.71
C THR A 167 -8.93 -5.64 21.98
N LEU A 168 -7.79 -5.50 21.32
CA LEU A 168 -7.05 -6.60 20.71
C LEU A 168 -6.03 -7.16 21.70
N SER A 169 -5.97 -8.48 21.79
CA SER A 169 -5.05 -9.23 22.64
C SER A 169 -3.96 -9.94 21.87
N ALA A 170 -3.99 -9.88 20.53
CA ALA A 170 -2.94 -10.44 19.70
C ALA A 170 -1.58 -9.84 20.08
N THR A 171 -0.56 -10.69 20.07
CA THR A 171 0.82 -10.24 20.29
C THR A 171 1.22 -9.36 19.10
N THR A 172 1.83 -8.22 19.39
CA THR A 172 2.39 -7.33 18.37
C THR A 172 3.89 -7.59 18.20
N ILE A 173 4.44 -7.18 17.05
CA ILE A 173 5.89 -7.20 16.82
C ILE A 173 6.64 -6.39 17.89
N PHE A 174 6.05 -5.30 18.37
CA PHE A 174 6.63 -4.49 19.45
C PHE A 174 6.75 -5.27 20.77
N GLN A 175 5.77 -6.11 21.10
CA GLN A 175 5.87 -7.00 22.28
C GLN A 175 7.01 -8.00 22.13
N LEU A 176 7.20 -8.56 20.92
CA LEU A 176 8.31 -9.47 20.66
C LEU A 176 9.67 -8.75 20.78
N LEU A 177 9.76 -7.53 20.27
CA LEU A 177 10.97 -6.69 20.38
C LEU A 177 11.29 -6.37 21.84
N ASP A 178 10.29 -5.97 22.63
CA ASP A 178 10.44 -5.74 24.08
C ASP A 178 10.95 -7.00 24.80
N ASN A 179 10.32 -8.15 24.56
CA ASN A 179 10.71 -9.42 25.19
C ASN A 179 12.14 -9.83 24.84
N ALA A 180 12.63 -9.41 23.67
CA ALA A 180 14.00 -9.67 23.20
C ALA A 180 14.99 -8.54 23.54
N ASN A 181 14.56 -7.49 24.26
CA ASN A 181 15.35 -6.28 24.54
C ASN A 181 15.89 -5.58 23.27
N ILE A 182 15.13 -5.61 22.18
CA ILE A 182 15.44 -4.90 20.95
C ILE A 182 14.82 -3.51 21.02
N SER A 183 15.66 -2.48 20.84
CA SER A 183 15.19 -1.09 20.90
C SER A 183 14.24 -0.77 19.75
N TRP A 184 13.13 -0.11 20.06
CA TRP A 184 12.16 0.34 19.05
C TRP A 184 11.52 1.68 19.39
N LYS A 185 11.11 2.40 18.35
CA LYS A 185 10.29 3.62 18.45
C LYS A 185 9.24 3.66 17.35
N ILE A 186 8.11 4.28 17.66
CA ILE A 186 7.13 4.73 16.67
C ILE A 186 7.30 6.24 16.51
N TYR A 187 7.51 6.72 15.29
CA TYR A 187 7.50 8.14 14.97
C TYR A 187 6.16 8.48 14.31
N SER A 188 5.40 9.38 14.92
CA SER A 188 4.10 9.84 14.40
C SER A 188 4.16 11.29 13.97
N VAL A 189 3.54 11.58 12.83
CA VAL A 189 3.41 12.94 12.30
C VAL A 189 2.36 13.73 13.06
N ASP A 190 1.20 13.11 13.29
CA ASP A 190 0.02 13.81 13.76
C ASP A 190 -0.38 13.42 15.19
N LYS A 191 -1.17 14.31 15.80
CA LYS A 191 -1.77 14.12 17.12
C LYS A 191 -3.28 14.07 17.00
N ASP A 192 -3.89 13.19 17.77
CA ASP A 192 -5.33 13.16 17.94
C ASP A 192 -5.79 14.48 18.59
N PRO A 193 -6.73 15.22 17.97
CA PRO A 193 -7.13 16.54 18.44
C PRO A 193 -7.93 16.50 19.76
N ASN A 194 -8.54 15.37 20.10
CA ASN A 194 -9.35 15.20 21.30
C ASN A 194 -8.49 14.87 22.52
N THR A 195 -7.44 14.06 22.33
CA THR A 195 -6.58 13.58 23.42
C THR A 195 -5.24 14.30 23.50
N GLY A 196 -4.82 14.98 22.44
CA GLY A 196 -3.51 15.60 22.30
C GLY A 196 -2.34 14.60 22.19
N ARG A 197 -2.64 13.29 22.12
CA ARG A 197 -1.63 12.22 22.00
C ARG A 197 -1.25 12.01 20.56
N LEU A 198 -0.02 11.54 20.33
CA LEU A 198 0.43 11.12 19.01
C LEU A 198 -0.42 9.95 18.52
N ILE A 199 -0.80 10.00 17.25
CA ILE A 199 -1.61 8.95 16.61
C ILE A 199 -0.74 7.70 16.43
N THR A 200 -1.27 6.55 16.84
CA THR A 200 -0.70 5.25 16.50
C THR A 200 -1.74 4.16 16.62
N PHE A 201 -1.69 3.20 15.69
CA PHE A 201 -2.54 2.01 15.72
C PHE A 201 -2.15 1.01 16.81
N LEU A 202 -0.98 1.17 17.44
CA LEU A 202 -0.60 0.34 18.57
C LEU A 202 -1.61 0.43 19.73
N ASN A 203 -2.32 1.56 19.83
CA ASN A 203 -3.37 1.78 20.84
C ASN A 203 -4.59 0.86 20.70
N PHE A 204 -4.74 0.08 19.64
CA PHE A 204 -5.77 -0.97 19.58
C PHE A 204 -5.42 -2.22 20.41
N PHE A 205 -4.13 -2.45 20.66
CA PHE A 205 -3.64 -3.65 21.36
C PHE A 205 -3.50 -3.40 22.86
N GLN A 206 -4.60 -3.50 23.61
CA GLN A 206 -4.64 -3.14 25.03
C GLN A 206 -4.48 -4.37 25.96
N PRO A 207 -3.83 -4.22 27.14
CA PRO A 207 -3.30 -2.98 27.72
C PRO A 207 -1.92 -2.56 27.19
N TYR A 208 -1.28 -3.38 26.35
CA TYR A 208 0.11 -3.19 25.94
C TYR A 208 0.34 -1.82 25.29
N GLY A 209 -0.41 -1.47 24.26
CA GLY A 209 -0.20 -0.24 23.50
C GLY A 209 -0.40 1.04 24.30
N SER A 210 -1.41 1.10 25.18
CA SER A 210 -1.55 2.29 26.05
C SER A 210 -0.44 2.39 27.10
N SER A 211 0.21 1.28 27.46
CA SER A 211 1.35 1.29 28.37
C SER A 211 2.66 1.73 27.72
N LYS A 212 2.71 1.86 26.39
CA LYS A 212 3.93 2.13 25.60
C LYS A 212 3.98 3.51 24.96
N GLN A 213 3.31 4.50 25.55
CA GLN A 213 3.34 5.87 25.04
C GLN A 213 4.73 6.52 25.10
N ASP A 214 5.61 6.02 25.97
CA ASP A 214 7.02 6.41 26.07
C ASP A 214 7.88 5.94 24.88
N HIS A 215 7.34 5.08 24.00
CA HIS A 215 7.95 4.68 22.75
C HIS A 215 7.40 5.42 21.51
N VAL A 216 6.42 6.32 21.70
CA VAL A 216 5.77 7.06 20.60
C VAL A 216 6.27 8.50 20.60
N PHE A 217 6.96 8.89 19.54
CA PHE A 217 7.65 10.19 19.41
C PHE A 217 7.10 10.99 18.23
N PRO A 218 7.14 12.34 18.28
CA PRO A 218 6.80 13.14 17.12
C PRO A 218 7.81 12.92 15.99
N ILE A 219 7.38 13.07 14.75
CA ILE A 219 8.26 12.89 13.58
C ILE A 219 9.49 13.81 13.59
N SER A 220 9.45 14.95 14.29
CA SER A 220 10.65 15.79 14.49
C SER A 220 11.78 15.04 15.21
N GLN A 221 11.46 14.07 16.06
CA GLN A 221 12.44 13.23 16.74
C GLN A 221 13.14 12.28 15.76
N TYR A 222 12.46 11.79 14.71
CA TYR A 222 13.09 10.98 13.67
C TYR A 222 14.24 11.77 13.02
N PHE A 223 14.00 13.03 12.65
CA PHE A 223 15.04 13.87 12.03
C PHE A 223 16.23 14.14 12.96
N THR A 224 15.99 14.21 14.27
CA THR A 224 17.07 14.33 15.26
C THR A 224 17.85 13.03 15.40
N ASP A 225 17.14 11.90 15.57
CA ASP A 225 17.75 10.59 15.77
C ASP A 225 18.52 10.12 14.53
N VAL A 226 17.96 10.33 13.34
CA VAL A 226 18.60 9.92 12.08
C VAL A 226 19.86 10.73 11.84
N ALA A 227 19.83 12.06 12.02
CA ALA A 227 21.01 12.92 11.86
C ALA A 227 22.12 12.58 12.87
N ALA A 228 21.75 12.17 14.09
CA ALA A 228 22.70 11.77 15.13
C ALA A 228 23.22 10.34 14.98
N GLY A 229 22.65 9.52 14.09
CA GLY A 229 22.98 8.09 13.99
C GLY A 229 22.47 7.28 15.19
N THR A 230 21.38 7.71 15.83
CA THR A 230 20.82 7.12 17.05
C THR A 230 19.40 6.57 16.85
N LEU A 231 19.06 6.18 15.62
CA LEU A 231 17.81 5.46 15.37
C LEU A 231 17.78 4.15 16.20
N PRO A 232 16.60 3.70 16.64
CA PRO A 232 16.45 2.40 17.29
C PRO A 232 16.71 1.26 16.29
N GLN A 233 16.88 0.04 16.80
CA GLN A 233 17.03 -1.15 15.96
C GLN A 233 15.79 -1.45 15.10
N PHE A 234 14.59 -1.05 15.56
CA PHE A 234 13.36 -1.07 14.77
C PHE A 234 12.61 0.27 14.88
N ALA A 235 12.43 0.93 13.74
CA ALA A 235 11.67 2.18 13.65
C ALA A 235 10.41 1.96 12.81
N TYR A 236 9.25 2.31 13.37
CA TYR A 236 7.99 2.36 12.64
C TYR A 236 7.58 3.83 12.50
N ILE A 237 7.09 4.22 11.32
CA ILE A 237 6.69 5.61 11.06
C ILE A 237 5.24 5.59 10.62
N GLU A 238 4.39 6.21 11.42
CA GLU A 238 3.00 6.52 11.08
C GLU A 238 2.99 7.76 10.17
N PRO A 239 2.23 7.77 9.06
CA PRO A 239 2.17 8.88 8.13
C PRO A 239 1.36 10.06 8.69
N GLY A 240 1.20 11.12 7.88
CA GLY A 240 0.45 12.31 8.26
C GLY A 240 -1.04 12.24 7.96
N PHE A 241 -1.77 11.41 8.71
CA PHE A 241 -3.22 11.16 8.60
C PHE A 241 -4.11 12.41 8.59
N LEU A 242 -3.76 13.42 9.39
CA LEU A 242 -4.57 14.64 9.56
C LEU A 242 -3.94 15.84 8.85
N SER A 243 -2.62 15.80 8.65
CA SER A 243 -1.86 16.84 7.97
C SER A 243 -1.90 16.73 6.44
N GLY A 244 -2.55 15.70 5.90
CA GLY A 244 -2.66 15.44 4.45
C GLY A 244 -1.33 15.05 3.81
N ARG A 245 -0.44 14.40 4.58
CA ARG A 245 0.90 13.95 4.13
C ARG A 245 0.98 12.43 3.95
N ASP A 246 -0.12 11.75 4.20
CA ASP A 246 -0.36 10.32 4.01
C ASP A 246 -0.65 9.91 2.57
N GLU A 247 -0.95 10.89 1.70
CA GLU A 247 -1.41 10.71 0.33
C GLU A 247 -2.85 10.19 0.20
N HIS A 248 -3.64 10.06 1.27
CA HIS A 248 -5.01 9.53 1.19
C HIS A 248 -5.90 10.38 0.24
N PRO A 249 -6.67 9.79 -0.70
CA PRO A 249 -7.64 10.51 -1.53
C PRO A 249 -8.72 11.22 -0.70
N GLY A 250 -9.27 12.34 -1.17
CA GLY A 250 -10.37 13.03 -0.49
C GLY A 250 -10.07 14.48 -0.13
N GLY A 251 -11.10 15.32 -0.27
CA GLY A 251 -10.98 16.75 -0.04
C GLY A 251 -9.94 17.41 -0.96
N THR A 252 -9.00 18.12 -0.35
CA THR A 252 -7.89 18.81 -1.05
C THR A 252 -6.54 18.16 -0.79
N ASN A 253 -6.52 16.89 -0.37
CA ASN A 253 -5.27 16.16 -0.09
C ASN A 253 -4.48 15.98 -1.39
N ASN A 254 -3.28 16.57 -1.42
CA ASN A 254 -2.42 16.61 -2.58
C ASN A 254 -1.37 15.48 -2.49
N ILE A 255 -1.40 14.55 -3.44
CA ILE A 255 -0.46 13.43 -3.52
C ILE A 255 1.01 13.87 -3.54
N GLN A 256 1.31 15.00 -4.18
CA GLN A 256 2.66 15.52 -4.27
C GLN A 256 3.17 16.06 -2.93
N THR A 257 2.28 16.53 -2.04
CA THR A 257 2.65 16.95 -0.68
C THR A 257 3.11 15.75 0.14
N GLY A 258 2.39 14.63 0.08
CA GLY A 258 2.79 13.39 0.75
C GLY A 258 4.07 12.80 0.14
N ALA A 259 4.19 12.77 -1.18
CA ALA A 259 5.40 12.30 -1.85
C ALA A 259 6.63 13.16 -1.51
N GLN A 260 6.46 14.48 -1.39
CA GLN A 260 7.53 15.38 -0.94
C GLN A 260 7.93 15.11 0.52
N PHE A 261 6.94 14.85 1.39
CA PHE A 261 7.18 14.52 2.78
C PHE A 261 7.91 13.18 2.95
N MET A 262 7.45 12.14 2.27
CA MET A 262 8.13 10.84 2.16
C MET A 262 9.58 11.03 1.68
N GLN A 263 9.79 11.80 0.61
CA GLN A 263 11.13 12.10 0.09
C GLN A 263 12.00 12.82 1.14
N SER A 264 11.44 13.70 1.96
CA SER A 264 12.20 14.38 3.03
C SER A 264 12.71 13.39 4.08
N ILE A 265 11.90 12.39 4.44
CA ILE A 265 12.24 11.34 5.40
C ILE A 265 13.34 10.42 4.82
N LEU A 266 13.16 9.98 3.57
CA LEU A 266 14.13 9.14 2.85
C LEU A 266 15.47 9.86 2.63
N ASN A 267 15.44 11.15 2.26
CA ASN A 267 16.66 11.94 2.10
C ASN A 267 17.38 12.14 3.43
N ALA A 268 16.67 12.37 4.53
CA ALA A 268 17.30 12.43 5.86
C ALA A 268 17.96 11.10 6.23
N PHE A 269 17.32 9.96 5.90
CA PHE A 269 17.90 8.63 6.08
C PHE A 269 19.18 8.44 5.26
N ILE A 270 19.10 8.62 3.93
CA ILE A 270 20.20 8.42 2.99
C ILE A 270 21.45 9.26 3.35
N ASN A 271 21.24 10.48 3.80
CA ASN A 271 22.33 11.40 4.15
C ASN A 271 22.85 11.23 5.58
N SER A 272 22.37 10.23 6.33
CA SER A 272 22.73 10.00 7.72
C SER A 272 23.79 8.91 7.92
N PRO A 273 24.44 8.86 9.09
CA PRO A 273 25.28 7.71 9.47
C PRO A 273 24.52 6.37 9.40
N SER A 274 23.23 6.37 9.77
CA SER A 274 22.36 5.19 9.81
C SER A 274 22.14 4.55 8.44
N TYR A 275 22.33 5.27 7.32
CA TYR A 275 22.20 4.69 5.99
C TYR A 275 23.13 3.47 5.81
N ASN A 276 24.32 3.50 6.42
CA ASN A 276 25.38 2.52 6.15
C ASN A 276 25.06 1.08 6.56
N ASP A 277 24.11 0.87 7.47
CA ASP A 277 23.84 -0.42 8.10
C ASP A 277 22.34 -0.72 8.26
N SER A 278 21.48 0.10 7.66
CA SER A 278 20.03 0.03 7.84
C SER A 278 19.28 -0.21 6.54
N ILE A 279 18.02 -0.62 6.68
CA ILE A 279 17.06 -0.79 5.59
C ILE A 279 15.88 0.13 5.87
N PHE A 280 15.50 0.95 4.89
CA PHE A 280 14.24 1.68 4.90
C PHE A 280 13.26 1.02 3.94
N ILE A 281 12.09 0.64 4.45
CA ILE A 281 11.00 0.08 3.65
C ILE A 281 9.86 1.10 3.64
N GLU A 282 9.46 1.52 2.44
CA GLU A 282 8.33 2.38 2.18
C GLU A 282 7.27 1.62 1.39
N THR A 283 6.03 1.64 1.86
CA THR A 283 4.89 0.97 1.22
C THR A 283 3.62 1.78 1.41
N PHE A 284 2.50 1.28 0.91
CA PHE A 284 1.16 1.77 1.23
C PHE A 284 0.39 0.68 1.98
N ASP A 285 -0.65 1.04 2.71
CA ASP A 285 -1.51 0.07 3.41
C ASP A 285 -2.42 -0.68 2.43
N GLU A 286 -3.19 0.02 1.63
CA GLU A 286 -4.18 -0.54 0.72
C GLU A 286 -4.31 0.27 -0.59
N GLY A 287 -5.05 -0.28 -1.57
CA GLY A 287 -5.11 0.23 -2.95
C GLY A 287 -5.99 1.45 -3.18
N GLY A 288 -6.80 1.81 -2.20
CA GLY A 288 -7.69 2.96 -2.12
C GLY A 288 -8.98 2.81 -2.90
N GLY A 289 -9.23 1.68 -3.57
CA GLY A 289 -10.25 1.58 -4.63
C GLY A 289 -9.82 2.23 -5.94
N LEU A 290 -8.51 2.42 -6.14
CA LEU A 290 -7.91 2.79 -7.41
C LEU A 290 -7.56 1.53 -8.19
N PHE A 291 -7.69 1.59 -9.51
CA PHE A 291 -7.55 0.45 -10.40
C PHE A 291 -6.19 -0.23 -10.26
N ASP A 292 -6.20 -1.56 -10.27
CA ASP A 292 -5.04 -2.41 -10.50
C ASP A 292 -5.46 -3.57 -11.39
N HIS A 293 -4.65 -3.89 -12.40
CA HIS A 293 -4.96 -4.94 -13.36
C HIS A 293 -4.64 -6.35 -12.83
N VAL A 294 -3.91 -6.46 -11.72
CA VAL A 294 -3.56 -7.74 -11.10
C VAL A 294 -4.42 -7.96 -9.88
N GLY A 295 -5.16 -9.07 -9.90
CA GLY A 295 -6.05 -9.45 -8.81
C GLY A 295 -5.31 -9.81 -7.53
N PRO A 296 -6.04 -9.88 -6.39
CA PRO A 296 -5.49 -10.33 -5.13
C PRO A 296 -5.01 -11.79 -5.20
N MET A 297 -4.08 -12.14 -4.31
CA MET A 297 -3.72 -13.53 -4.06
C MET A 297 -4.85 -14.24 -3.30
N ILE A 298 -5.14 -15.49 -3.66
CA ILE A 298 -6.14 -16.33 -2.99
C ILE A 298 -5.47 -17.66 -2.62
N ASP A 299 -5.70 -18.11 -1.39
CA ASP A 299 -5.11 -19.36 -0.90
C ASP A 299 -5.48 -20.54 -1.79
N GLY A 300 -4.48 -21.32 -2.19
CA GLY A 300 -4.63 -22.48 -3.05
C GLY A 300 -4.90 -22.17 -4.54
N GLN A 301 -4.86 -20.90 -4.96
CA GLN A 301 -5.11 -20.50 -6.35
C GLN A 301 -3.90 -19.80 -6.98
N PRO A 302 -3.71 -19.91 -8.30
CA PRO A 302 -2.82 -19.02 -9.05
C PRO A 302 -3.27 -17.56 -8.97
N ILE A 303 -2.35 -16.62 -9.19
CA ILE A 303 -2.67 -15.21 -9.37
C ILE A 303 -3.43 -15.03 -10.69
N GLN A 304 -4.44 -14.16 -10.64
CA GLN A 304 -5.35 -13.84 -11.73
C GLN A 304 -5.20 -12.37 -12.11
N GLU A 305 -5.00 -12.07 -13.39
CA GLU A 305 -4.82 -10.68 -13.86
C GLU A 305 -5.42 -10.46 -15.26
N LEU A 306 -5.60 -9.19 -15.62
CA LEU A 306 -5.94 -8.78 -16.98
C LEU A 306 -4.66 -8.71 -17.83
N THR A 307 -4.66 -9.25 -19.04
CA THR A 307 -3.50 -9.14 -19.96
C THR A 307 -3.57 -7.93 -20.89
N ALA A 308 -4.78 -7.51 -21.26
CA ALA A 308 -5.08 -6.31 -22.05
C ALA A 308 -6.60 -6.09 -22.11
N GLY A 309 -7.02 -4.88 -22.47
CA GLY A 309 -8.39 -4.59 -22.88
C GLY A 309 -9.38 -4.46 -21.73
N ALA A 310 -10.64 -4.81 -22.01
CA ALA A 310 -11.73 -4.62 -21.06
C ALA A 310 -11.72 -5.68 -19.96
N SER A 311 -11.85 -5.23 -18.72
CA SER A 311 -12.23 -6.09 -17.58
C SER A 311 -13.62 -6.73 -17.79
N GLY A 312 -13.92 -7.78 -17.02
CA GLY A 312 -15.16 -8.53 -17.16
C GLY A 312 -15.10 -9.72 -18.12
N GLN A 313 -13.91 -10.10 -18.57
CA GLN A 313 -13.62 -11.41 -19.21
C GLN A 313 -12.81 -12.30 -18.26
N THR A 314 -12.62 -13.57 -18.63
CA THR A 314 -11.73 -14.49 -17.90
C THR A 314 -10.32 -13.91 -17.84
N VAL A 315 -9.89 -13.52 -16.65
CA VAL A 315 -8.50 -13.22 -16.28
C VAL A 315 -7.59 -14.40 -16.62
N THR A 316 -6.37 -14.14 -17.06
CA THR A 316 -5.41 -15.23 -17.29
C THR A 316 -4.72 -15.59 -15.99
N THR A 317 -4.18 -16.81 -15.95
CA THR A 317 -3.18 -17.18 -14.94
C THR A 317 -1.96 -16.26 -15.12
N GLY A 318 -1.51 -15.63 -14.03
CA GLY A 318 -0.65 -14.44 -14.08
C GLY A 318 0.69 -14.57 -14.84
N LYS A 319 1.35 -13.42 -15.00
CA LYS A 319 2.49 -13.19 -15.87
C LYS A 319 3.73 -14.04 -15.60
N TYR A 320 4.03 -14.27 -14.32
CA TYR A 320 5.28 -14.87 -13.90
C TYR A 320 5.13 -16.36 -13.58
N SER A 321 6.24 -17.10 -13.60
CA SER A 321 6.22 -18.51 -13.20
C SER A 321 5.81 -18.71 -11.73
N THR A 322 6.01 -17.70 -10.89
CA THR A 322 5.53 -17.63 -9.50
C THR A 322 4.02 -17.39 -9.39
N ASP A 323 3.41 -16.80 -10.41
CA ASP A 323 1.97 -16.50 -10.43
C ASP A 323 1.14 -17.73 -10.79
N VAL A 324 1.68 -18.62 -11.62
CA VAL A 324 0.98 -19.83 -12.08
C VAL A 324 0.93 -20.93 -11.02
N THR A 325 1.69 -20.79 -9.93
CA THR A 325 1.62 -21.70 -8.78
C THR A 325 0.54 -21.28 -7.80
N ALA A 326 -0.02 -22.26 -7.07
CA ALA A 326 -0.97 -21.98 -6.00
C ALA A 326 -0.31 -21.12 -4.92
N GLN A 327 -0.90 -19.96 -4.65
CA GLN A 327 -0.46 -19.07 -3.58
C GLN A 327 -0.83 -19.66 -2.22
N HIS A 328 -0.07 -19.32 -1.18
CA HIS A 328 -0.40 -19.68 0.20
C HIS A 328 -0.72 -18.42 1.00
N VAL A 329 -2.01 -18.23 1.28
CA VAL A 329 -2.57 -17.03 1.92
C VAL A 329 -3.44 -17.46 3.10
N PRO A 330 -2.88 -18.13 4.13
CA PRO A 330 -3.66 -18.76 5.19
C PRO A 330 -4.40 -17.72 6.04
N SER A 331 -5.60 -18.05 6.52
CA SER A 331 -6.25 -17.25 7.56
C SER A 331 -5.26 -17.05 8.72
N PRO A 332 -4.99 -15.81 9.18
CA PRO A 332 -3.83 -15.54 10.04
C PRO A 332 -3.82 -16.38 11.32
N ASP A 333 -4.96 -16.42 12.00
CA ASP A 333 -5.16 -17.05 13.31
C ASP A 333 -6.36 -18.00 13.29
N GLY A 334 -6.90 -18.32 12.11
CA GLY A 334 -8.09 -19.15 11.94
C GLY A 334 -9.38 -18.49 12.43
N ILE A 335 -9.35 -17.20 12.79
CA ILE A 335 -10.53 -16.46 13.24
C ILE A 335 -11.28 -15.93 12.00
N PRO A 336 -12.55 -16.34 11.79
CA PRO A 336 -13.35 -15.79 10.70
C PRO A 336 -13.72 -14.31 10.98
N PRO A 337 -14.09 -13.54 9.94
CA PRO A 337 -14.66 -12.22 10.12
C PRO A 337 -15.81 -12.22 11.13
N ARG A 338 -15.76 -11.31 12.11
CA ARG A 338 -16.68 -11.30 13.27
C ARG A 338 -17.66 -10.13 13.29
N ASP A 339 -17.52 -9.21 12.33
CA ASP A 339 -18.23 -7.93 12.25
C ASP A 339 -18.86 -7.70 10.85
N LEU A 340 -18.91 -8.75 10.02
CA LEU A 340 -19.69 -8.78 8.79
C LEU A 340 -21.19 -8.87 9.10
N THR A 341 -21.99 -8.19 8.30
CA THR A 341 -23.46 -8.30 8.29
C THR A 341 -23.91 -9.20 7.14
N ALA A 342 -25.21 -9.51 7.07
CA ALA A 342 -25.77 -10.31 5.99
C ALA A 342 -25.65 -9.66 4.60
N SER A 343 -25.41 -8.34 4.52
CA SER A 343 -25.21 -7.62 3.26
C SER A 343 -23.75 -7.59 2.81
N ASP A 344 -22.82 -7.99 3.68
CA ASP A 344 -21.41 -8.00 3.32
C ASP A 344 -21.05 -9.25 2.50
N PRO A 345 -20.11 -9.12 1.55
CA PRO A 345 -19.51 -10.27 0.86
C PRO A 345 -18.98 -11.28 1.87
N GLN A 346 -19.27 -12.56 1.64
CA GLN A 346 -18.77 -13.63 2.49
C GLN A 346 -17.30 -13.88 2.19
N GLY A 347 -16.50 -14.09 3.24
CA GLY A 347 -15.07 -14.37 3.14
C GLY A 347 -14.49 -14.79 4.48
N ASN A 348 -13.22 -15.19 4.50
CA ASN A 348 -12.59 -15.81 5.67
C ASN A 348 -11.10 -15.43 5.86
N PHE A 349 -10.68 -14.29 5.28
CA PHE A 349 -9.28 -13.83 5.27
C PHE A 349 -8.29 -14.79 4.58
N THR A 350 -8.73 -15.70 3.70
CA THR A 350 -7.81 -16.51 2.87
C THR A 350 -7.50 -15.87 1.51
N ARG A 351 -7.48 -14.54 1.48
CA ARG A 351 -7.10 -13.72 0.32
C ARG A 351 -6.48 -12.40 0.77
N THR A 352 -5.69 -11.81 -0.09
CA THR A 352 -5.14 -10.46 0.09
C THR A 352 -6.10 -9.39 -0.41
N GLY A 353 -5.73 -8.13 -0.19
CA GLY A 353 -6.16 -7.02 -1.04
C GLY A 353 -5.38 -6.96 -2.35
N PHE A 354 -5.54 -5.87 -3.09
CA PHE A 354 -4.82 -5.62 -4.34
C PHE A 354 -3.36 -5.21 -4.11
N ARG A 355 -2.59 -5.14 -5.20
CA ARG A 355 -1.20 -4.69 -5.17
C ARG A 355 -1.08 -3.24 -4.69
N VAL A 356 -0.03 -2.97 -3.95
CA VAL A 356 0.34 -1.64 -3.47
C VAL A 356 1.82 -1.36 -3.77
N PRO A 357 2.23 -0.08 -3.90
CA PRO A 357 3.62 0.26 -4.17
C PRO A 357 4.58 -0.18 -3.05
N LEU A 358 5.80 -0.57 -3.43
CA LEU A 358 6.91 -0.87 -2.53
C LEU A 358 8.18 -0.18 -2.99
N MET A 359 8.89 0.45 -2.05
CA MET A 359 10.25 0.95 -2.24
C MET A 359 11.12 0.46 -1.08
N ILE A 360 12.25 -0.18 -1.41
CA ILE A 360 13.24 -0.60 -0.44
C ILE A 360 14.51 0.20 -0.70
N VAL A 361 14.89 1.05 0.26
CA VAL A 361 16.06 1.92 0.18
C VAL A 361 17.08 1.49 1.22
N SER A 362 18.24 1.00 0.76
CA SER A 362 19.31 0.50 1.62
C SER A 362 20.60 0.39 0.81
N PRO A 363 21.79 0.51 1.42
CA PRO A 363 23.03 0.11 0.74
C PRO A 363 23.06 -1.39 0.43
N PHE A 364 22.27 -2.20 1.15
CA PHE A 364 22.16 -3.63 0.88
C PHE A 364 21.15 -3.95 -0.22
N ALA A 365 20.28 -3.01 -0.60
CA ALA A 365 19.30 -3.28 -1.64
C ALA A 365 20.00 -3.51 -2.98
N LYS A 366 19.63 -4.59 -3.68
CA LYS A 366 20.14 -4.85 -5.03
C LYS A 366 19.72 -3.70 -5.95
N PRO A 367 20.66 -3.10 -6.70
CA PRO A 367 20.36 -1.93 -7.52
C PRO A 367 19.41 -2.32 -8.66
N HIS A 368 18.44 -1.45 -8.93
CA HIS A 368 17.41 -1.60 -9.98
C HIS A 368 16.55 -2.87 -9.91
N PHE A 369 16.54 -3.54 -8.76
CA PHE A 369 15.94 -4.85 -8.60
C PHE A 369 14.42 -4.78 -8.54
N VAL A 370 13.77 -5.69 -9.26
CA VAL A 370 12.32 -5.89 -9.24
C VAL A 370 12.08 -7.31 -8.74
N SER A 371 11.39 -7.45 -7.61
CA SER A 371 10.87 -8.74 -7.18
C SER A 371 9.53 -9.04 -7.85
N HIS A 372 9.45 -10.23 -8.41
CA HIS A 372 8.24 -10.85 -8.95
C HIS A 372 7.71 -11.96 -8.03
N THR A 373 8.22 -12.03 -6.80
CA THR A 373 7.78 -13.01 -5.80
C THR A 373 6.54 -12.45 -5.10
N PRO A 374 5.41 -13.17 -5.11
CA PRO A 374 4.21 -12.74 -4.42
C PRO A 374 4.42 -12.65 -2.90
N MET A 375 4.14 -11.47 -2.34
CA MET A 375 4.20 -11.19 -0.91
C MET A 375 3.12 -10.19 -0.53
N ASP A 376 2.58 -10.29 0.67
CA ASP A 376 1.91 -9.15 1.29
C ASP A 376 2.82 -8.47 2.32
N PHE A 377 2.45 -7.27 2.78
CA PHE A 377 3.37 -6.51 3.64
C PHE A 377 3.66 -7.16 4.99
N THR A 378 2.97 -8.22 5.41
CA THR A 378 3.37 -8.97 6.61
C THR A 378 4.74 -9.66 6.43
N ALA A 379 5.26 -9.73 5.19
CA ALA A 379 6.64 -10.09 4.91
C ALA A 379 7.66 -9.16 5.60
N VAL A 380 7.29 -7.90 5.89
CA VAL A 380 8.12 -7.00 6.70
C VAL A 380 8.25 -7.54 8.13
N LEU A 381 7.17 -8.06 8.72
CA LEU A 381 7.20 -8.69 10.04
C LEU A 381 8.09 -9.93 10.01
N ARG A 382 7.93 -10.76 8.97
CA ARG A 382 8.76 -11.95 8.74
C ARG A 382 10.26 -11.62 8.64
N LEU A 383 10.61 -10.52 7.98
CA LEU A 383 11.99 -10.02 7.91
C LEU A 383 12.52 -9.62 9.29
N VAL A 384 11.73 -8.90 10.09
CA VAL A 384 12.10 -8.48 11.46
C VAL A 384 12.28 -9.69 12.37
N GLU A 385 11.38 -10.66 12.28
CA GLU A 385 11.45 -11.92 13.04
C GLU A 385 12.71 -12.70 12.71
N LYS A 386 13.01 -12.87 11.41
CA LYS A 386 14.25 -13.51 10.97
C LYS A 386 15.49 -12.75 11.45
N ARG A 387 15.48 -11.41 11.37
CA ARG A 387 16.61 -10.57 11.75
C ARG A 387 16.96 -10.69 13.23
N PHE A 388 15.94 -10.70 14.10
CA PHE A 388 16.12 -10.69 15.55
C PHE A 388 15.85 -12.05 16.22
N ASN A 389 15.67 -13.12 15.42
CA ASN A 389 15.36 -14.46 15.90
C ASN A 389 14.13 -14.50 16.81
N LEU A 390 13.05 -13.85 16.38
CA LEU A 390 11.75 -13.81 17.06
C LEU A 390 10.83 -14.91 16.50
N PRO A 391 9.83 -15.40 17.27
CA PRO A 391 8.80 -16.26 16.72
C PRO A 391 7.90 -15.50 15.75
N ASN A 392 7.27 -16.22 14.82
CA ASN A 392 6.20 -15.65 13.99
C ASN A 392 5.01 -15.23 14.86
N LEU A 393 4.29 -14.18 14.48
CA LEU A 393 3.10 -13.70 15.18
C LEU A 393 1.88 -14.58 14.88
N THR A 394 1.73 -15.02 13.63
CA THR A 394 0.56 -15.76 13.14
C THR A 394 0.93 -16.78 12.04
N GLN A 395 -0.05 -17.37 11.36
CA GLN A 395 0.18 -18.16 10.14
C GLN A 395 0.41 -17.27 8.90
N ARG A 396 -0.07 -16.03 8.91
CA ARG A 396 -0.05 -15.12 7.76
C ARG A 396 1.36 -14.66 7.42
N ASP A 397 2.08 -14.14 8.40
CA ASP A 397 3.50 -13.75 8.33
C ASP A 397 4.42 -14.97 8.24
N ALA A 398 4.10 -16.07 8.92
CA ALA A 398 4.84 -17.34 8.80
C ALA A 398 4.88 -17.89 7.37
N ALA A 399 3.83 -17.64 6.58
CA ALA A 399 3.73 -18.06 5.18
C ALA A 399 4.51 -17.16 4.21
N GLN A 400 4.93 -15.96 4.63
CA GLN A 400 5.60 -15.02 3.75
C GLN A 400 7.04 -15.41 3.46
N PRO A 401 7.54 -15.09 2.24
CA PRO A 401 8.96 -14.96 2.00
C PRO A 401 9.60 -13.93 2.96
N ASP A 402 10.87 -14.13 3.27
CA ASP A 402 11.58 -13.34 4.28
C ASP A 402 12.23 -12.04 3.74
N MET A 403 11.86 -11.63 2.52
CA MET A 403 12.40 -10.48 1.79
C MET A 403 13.93 -10.51 1.55
N THR A 404 14.65 -11.59 1.85
CA THR A 404 16.12 -11.59 1.68
C THR A 404 16.57 -11.49 0.22
N GLU A 405 15.69 -11.81 -0.74
CA GLU A 405 15.99 -11.66 -2.16
C GLU A 405 16.23 -10.21 -2.60
N PHE A 406 15.70 -9.22 -1.86
CA PHE A 406 15.90 -7.81 -2.18
C PHE A 406 17.32 -7.34 -1.87
N PHE A 407 18.10 -8.12 -1.10
CA PHE A 407 19.35 -7.67 -0.50
C PHE A 407 20.58 -8.47 -0.97
N ASP A 408 21.71 -7.77 -1.10
CA ASP A 408 23.06 -8.32 -1.09
C ASP A 408 23.81 -7.79 0.14
N PHE A 409 23.87 -8.63 1.18
CA PHE A 409 24.58 -8.30 2.42
C PHE A 409 26.10 -8.43 2.33
N THR A 410 26.63 -8.98 1.23
CA THR A 410 28.07 -9.20 1.03
C THR A 410 28.74 -8.05 0.28
N GLY A 411 28.01 -7.38 -0.60
CA GLY A 411 28.49 -6.26 -1.40
C GLY A 411 27.63 -5.00 -1.26
N PRO A 412 27.58 -4.34 -0.08
CA PRO A 412 26.75 -3.15 0.10
C PRO A 412 27.16 -2.02 -0.86
N ASN A 413 26.22 -1.56 -1.68
CA ASN A 413 26.38 -0.40 -2.54
C ASN A 413 25.97 0.88 -1.81
N LYS A 414 26.96 1.61 -1.29
CA LYS A 414 26.75 2.88 -0.60
C LYS A 414 26.59 4.08 -1.53
N THR A 415 26.76 3.88 -2.84
CA THR A 415 26.61 4.97 -3.79
C THR A 415 25.13 5.23 -4.03
N VAL A 416 24.67 6.41 -3.62
CA VAL A 416 23.31 6.86 -3.86
C VAL A 416 23.31 7.89 -4.98
N PRO A 417 22.63 7.62 -6.11
CA PRO A 417 22.45 8.62 -7.14
C PRO A 417 21.67 9.83 -6.60
N ALA A 418 21.87 11.01 -7.20
CA ALA A 418 21.12 12.18 -6.78
C ALA A 418 19.63 12.02 -7.15
N ALA A 419 18.77 12.00 -6.14
CA ALA A 419 17.33 11.95 -6.35
C ALA A 419 16.82 13.27 -6.95
N PRO A 420 15.89 13.23 -7.93
CA PRO A 420 15.21 14.43 -8.39
C PRO A 420 14.31 15.00 -7.28
N THR A 421 14.18 16.32 -7.21
CA THR A 421 13.28 16.97 -6.25
C THR A 421 11.82 16.67 -6.57
N GLN A 422 11.06 16.21 -5.57
CA GLN A 422 9.61 16.07 -5.64
C GLN A 422 8.95 17.44 -5.53
N GLY A 423 8.42 17.93 -6.66
CA GLY A 423 7.64 19.17 -6.71
C GLY A 423 6.20 18.98 -6.23
N VAL A 424 5.55 20.09 -5.90
CA VAL A 424 4.12 20.19 -5.50
C VAL A 424 3.41 21.22 -6.39
N ASN A 425 3.62 21.09 -7.70
CA ASN A 425 3.24 22.07 -8.73
C ASN A 425 1.92 21.71 -9.44
N MET A 426 1.45 20.48 -9.32
CA MET A 426 0.20 20.06 -9.94
C MET A 426 -0.99 20.60 -9.14
N VAL A 427 -1.93 21.20 -9.87
CA VAL A 427 -3.13 21.82 -9.28
C VAL A 427 -4.02 20.74 -8.67
N CYS A 428 -4.40 20.93 -7.41
CA CYS A 428 -5.45 20.14 -6.78
C CYS A 428 -6.82 20.70 -7.20
N ASP A 429 -7.53 19.92 -8.00
CA ASP A 429 -8.87 20.19 -8.52
C ASP A 429 -9.55 18.83 -8.77
N PRO A 430 -10.24 18.28 -7.77
CA PRO A 430 -10.77 16.91 -7.86
C PRO A 430 -11.82 16.76 -8.96
N SER A 431 -12.45 17.86 -9.42
CA SER A 431 -13.38 17.81 -10.56
C SER A 431 -12.70 17.36 -11.86
N LYS A 432 -11.41 17.67 -12.01
CA LYS A 432 -10.59 17.23 -13.15
C LYS A 432 -10.19 15.76 -13.08
N ALA A 433 -10.33 15.11 -11.92
CA ALA A 433 -10.11 13.68 -11.81
C ALA A 433 -11.10 12.91 -12.72
N SER A 434 -12.31 13.42 -12.92
CA SER A 434 -13.35 12.80 -13.78
C SER A 434 -13.34 13.29 -15.24
N ALA A 435 -12.51 14.28 -15.57
CA ALA A 435 -12.47 14.86 -16.89
C ALA A 435 -11.75 13.92 -17.87
N THR A 436 -12.52 13.14 -18.64
CA THR A 436 -12.08 12.28 -19.76
C THR A 436 -11.41 13.04 -20.93
N LYS A 437 -10.92 14.27 -20.69
CA LYS A 437 -10.18 15.11 -21.64
C LYS A 437 -8.69 15.25 -21.30
N GLY A 438 -8.16 14.37 -20.45
CA GLY A 438 -6.71 14.10 -20.38
C GLY A 438 -6.31 13.28 -21.61
N THR A 439 -5.10 13.49 -22.12
CA THR A 439 -4.58 12.78 -23.30
C THR A 439 -4.80 11.27 -23.19
N THR A 440 -5.41 10.68 -24.22
CA THR A 440 -5.63 9.23 -24.34
C THR A 440 -4.36 8.45 -24.03
N PHE A 441 -4.49 7.32 -23.32
CA PHE A 441 -3.40 6.35 -23.16
C PHE A 441 -2.72 6.13 -24.51
N THR A 442 -1.44 6.47 -24.58
CA THR A 442 -0.62 6.22 -25.77
C THR A 442 0.30 5.07 -25.38
N PRO A 443 0.11 3.87 -25.97
CA PRO A 443 1.04 2.76 -25.75
C PRO A 443 2.48 3.21 -26.07
N PRO A 444 3.50 2.64 -25.42
CA PRO A 444 4.88 2.80 -25.86
C PRO A 444 5.00 2.36 -27.34
N GLN A 445 5.75 3.10 -28.15
CA GLN A 445 6.08 2.68 -29.53
C GLN A 445 7.10 1.54 -29.54
#